data_AF-A0A8B6EZK6-F1
#
_entry.id   AF-A0A8B6EZK6-F1
#
_cell.length_a   1.000
_cell.length_b   1.000
_cell.length_c   1.000
_cell.angle_alpha   90.00
_cell.angle_beta   90.00
_cell.angle_gamma   90.00
#
_symmetry.space_group_name_H-M   'P 1'
#
loop_
_entity.id
_entity.type
_entity.pdbx_description
1 polymer ?
#
loop_
_entity_poly.entity_id
_entity_poly.type
_entity_poly.pdbx_seq_one_letter_code
_entity_poly.pdbx_strand_id
1 'polypeptide(L)'
;MVKTCRACQVVGPVPKQEPIKRTQLPDGPWQDLCADLMGPFPTDPLFFKENGNALDRDFVIRSLRHVLDICGYNSSLYNGHSFRIGASTSVGSVNIQDHLIKTLGRWRSDSYCRYIRISKDTIRKAQKS
;
A
#
# COMPACT_ATOMS: atom_id res chain seq x y z
N MET A 1 -16.67 -4.25 36.36
CA MET A 1 -15.42 -4.91 35.88
C MET A 1 -15.11 -4.33 34.50
N VAL A 2 -14.27 -3.29 34.45
CA VAL A 2 -13.98 -2.52 33.21
C VAL A 2 -13.11 -3.40 32.30
N LYS A 3 -13.64 -3.80 31.13
CA LYS A 3 -12.98 -4.77 30.23
C LYS A 3 -11.96 -4.16 29.25
N THR A 4 -11.74 -2.86 29.24
CA THR A 4 -10.80 -2.24 28.28
C THR A 4 -10.19 -0.96 28.85
N CYS A 5 -9.02 -1.08 29.50
CA CYS A 5 -8.16 0.08 29.75
C CYS A 5 -7.02 0.09 28.73
N ARG A 6 -6.51 1.28 28.42
CA ARG A 6 -5.45 1.47 27.43
C ARG A 6 -4.15 0.77 27.82
N ALA A 7 -3.90 0.56 29.11
CA ALA A 7 -2.77 -0.22 29.60
C ALA A 7 -2.91 -1.72 29.25
N CYS A 8 -4.10 -2.32 29.42
CA CYS A 8 -4.37 -3.72 29.04
C CYS A 8 -4.25 -3.94 27.52
N GLN A 9 -4.58 -2.95 26.71
CA GLN A 9 -4.45 -3.02 25.25
C GLN A 9 -2.98 -2.98 24.79
N VAL A 10 -2.06 -2.47 25.61
CA VAL A 10 -0.61 -2.42 25.34
C VAL A 10 0.09 -3.74 25.72
N VAL A 11 -0.46 -4.51 26.66
CA VAL A 11 0.05 -5.82 27.08
C VAL A 11 -0.72 -7.01 26.49
N GLY A 12 -1.80 -6.76 25.75
CA GLY A 12 -2.53 -7.80 25.04
C GLY A 12 -1.67 -8.48 23.98
N PRO A 13 -1.93 -9.77 23.65
CA PRO A 13 -1.25 -10.43 22.54
C PRO A 13 -1.46 -9.60 21.27
N VAL A 14 -0.37 -9.28 20.58
CA VAL A 14 -0.43 -8.61 19.28
C VAL A 14 -1.34 -9.45 18.39
N PRO A 15 -2.43 -8.89 17.82
CA PRO A 15 -3.25 -9.64 16.89
C PRO A 15 -2.32 -10.10 15.76
N LYS A 16 -2.20 -11.42 15.58
CA LYS A 16 -1.43 -11.98 14.46
C LYS A 16 -1.96 -11.32 13.20
N GLN A 17 -1.14 -10.51 12.54
CA GLN A 17 -1.49 -10.00 11.23
C GLN A 17 -1.68 -11.24 10.35
N GLU A 18 -2.91 -11.43 9.88
CA GLU A 18 -3.21 -12.56 9.03
C GLU A 18 -2.30 -12.50 7.80
N PRO A 19 -1.78 -13.65 7.34
CA PRO A 19 -0.99 -13.69 6.12
C PRO A 19 -1.73 -12.96 5.02
N ILE A 20 -1.03 -12.09 4.29
CA ILE A 20 -1.57 -11.40 3.12
C ILE A 20 -2.01 -12.48 2.13
N LYS A 21 -3.31 -12.81 2.13
CA LYS A 21 -3.87 -13.71 1.14
C LYS A 21 -3.89 -12.95 -0.18
N ARG A 22 -3.21 -13.47 -1.19
CA ARG A 22 -3.35 -12.97 -2.57
C ARG A 22 -4.83 -13.01 -2.91
N THR A 23 -5.42 -11.86 -3.19
CA THR A 23 -6.75 -11.79 -3.80
C THR A 23 -6.67 -12.51 -5.14
N GLN A 24 -7.49 -13.55 -5.32
CA GLN A 24 -7.67 -14.18 -6.62
C GLN A 24 -8.22 -13.12 -7.57
N LEU A 25 -7.58 -13.00 -8.74
CA LEU A 25 -8.02 -12.05 -9.77
C LEU A 25 -9.39 -12.52 -10.29
N PRO A 26 -10.27 -11.61 -10.72
CA PRO A 26 -11.55 -12.00 -11.30
C PRO A 26 -11.33 -12.85 -12.55
N ASP A 27 -12.16 -13.88 -12.74
CA ASP A 27 -12.14 -14.75 -13.93
C ASP A 27 -12.73 -14.06 -15.18
N GLY A 28 -13.32 -12.87 -15.02
CA GLY A 28 -13.91 -12.07 -16.08
C GLY A 28 -12.91 -11.12 -16.77
N PRO A 29 -13.29 -10.53 -17.92
CA PRO A 29 -12.47 -9.51 -18.56
C PRO A 29 -12.25 -8.33 -17.61
N TRP A 30 -11.01 -7.84 -17.58
CA TRP A 30 -10.65 -6.61 -16.89
C TRP A 30 -11.35 -5.42 -17.55
N GLN A 31 -12.60 -5.15 -17.14
CA GLN A 31 -13.36 -3.97 -17.55
C GLN A 31 -13.04 -2.84 -16.58
N ASP A 32 -11.87 -2.24 -16.75
CA ASP A 32 -11.59 -0.82 -16.46
C ASP A 32 -10.08 -0.57 -16.45
N LEU A 33 -9.59 -0.13 -17.62
CA LEU A 33 -8.36 0.61 -17.96
C LEU A 33 -7.90 0.07 -19.32
N CYS A 34 -8.33 0.70 -20.40
CA CYS A 34 -7.62 0.55 -21.67
C CYS A 34 -6.27 1.26 -21.52
N ALA A 35 -5.19 0.51 -21.33
CA ALA A 35 -3.88 0.99 -21.70
C ALA A 35 -3.83 0.90 -23.24
N ASP A 36 -3.70 2.03 -23.92
CA ASP A 36 -3.54 2.04 -25.37
C ASP A 36 -2.23 1.32 -25.74
N LEU A 37 -2.36 0.10 -26.26
CA LEU A 37 -1.26 -0.75 -26.72
C LEU A 37 -0.76 -0.35 -28.11
N MET A 38 -1.41 0.60 -28.79
CA MET A 38 -0.89 1.24 -30.01
C MET A 38 0.03 2.44 -29.70
N GLY A 39 0.26 2.69 -28.41
CA GLY A 39 1.28 3.62 -27.91
C GLY A 39 0.73 5.04 -27.78
N PRO A 40 0.57 5.58 -26.56
CA PRO A 40 0.42 7.02 -26.41
C PRO A 40 1.61 7.70 -27.11
N PHE A 41 1.38 8.75 -27.89
CA PHE A 41 2.49 9.59 -28.33
C PHE A 41 3.30 9.99 -27.08
N PRO A 42 4.60 10.33 -27.19
CA PRO A 42 5.43 10.66 -26.01
C PRO A 42 4.84 11.76 -25.10
N THR A 43 3.89 12.53 -25.62
CA THR A 43 3.16 13.61 -24.94
C THR A 43 1.83 13.18 -24.31
N ASP A 44 1.31 12.01 -24.67
CA ASP A 44 -0.01 11.56 -24.28
C ASP A 44 0.01 10.85 -22.92
N PRO A 45 -1.07 10.99 -22.12
CA PRO A 45 -1.22 10.23 -20.88
C PRO A 45 -1.16 8.72 -21.11
N LEU A 46 -0.57 7.98 -20.16
CA LEU A 46 -0.55 6.51 -20.23
C LEU A 46 -1.93 5.88 -19.99
N PHE A 47 -2.79 6.55 -19.22
CA PHE A 47 -4.09 6.03 -18.80
C PHE A 47 -5.20 7.00 -19.18
N PHE A 48 -6.25 6.45 -19.81
CA PHE A 48 -7.44 7.18 -20.21
C PHE A 48 -8.68 6.59 -19.56
N LYS A 49 -9.70 7.43 -19.42
CA LYS A 49 -11.07 7.01 -19.16
C LYS A 49 -11.70 6.54 -20.47
N GLU A 50 -12.82 5.82 -20.38
CA GLU A 50 -13.57 5.37 -21.56
C GLU A 50 -14.00 6.52 -22.49
N ASN A 51 -14.16 7.73 -21.96
CA ASN A 51 -14.50 8.92 -22.72
C ASN A 51 -13.29 9.62 -23.38
N GLY A 52 -12.10 9.00 -23.37
CA GLY A 52 -10.88 9.52 -23.99
C GLY A 52 -10.15 10.59 -23.17
N ASN A 53 -10.67 10.99 -22.01
CA ASN A 53 -9.97 11.93 -21.14
C ASN A 53 -8.87 11.24 -20.33
N ALA A 54 -7.81 11.99 -20.00
CA ALA A 54 -6.78 11.52 -19.09
C ALA A 54 -7.38 11.04 -17.75
N LEU A 55 -6.84 9.95 -17.22
CA LEU A 55 -7.22 9.45 -15.91
C LEU A 55 -6.78 10.43 -14.82
N ASP A 56 -7.71 10.84 -13.96
CA ASP A 56 -7.41 11.76 -12.85
C ASP A 56 -7.23 11.01 -11.52
N ARG A 57 -6.61 11.72 -10.57
CA ARG A 57 -6.35 11.22 -9.22
C ARG A 57 -7.63 10.82 -8.48
N ASP A 58 -8.71 11.57 -8.65
CA ASP A 58 -9.94 11.38 -7.88
C ASP A 58 -10.66 10.12 -8.34
N PHE A 59 -10.61 9.80 -9.63
CA PHE A 59 -11.08 8.53 -10.18
C PHE A 59 -10.35 7.35 -9.56
N VAL A 60 -9.02 7.40 -9.50
CA VAL A 60 -8.22 6.33 -8.89
C VAL A 60 -8.54 6.17 -7.41
N ILE A 61 -8.62 7.27 -6.65
CA ILE A 61 -8.92 7.22 -5.21
C ILE A 61 -10.35 6.72 -4.97
N ARG A 62 -11.33 7.13 -5.77
CA ARG A 62 -12.71 6.66 -5.65
C ARG A 62 -12.82 5.17 -5.93
N SER A 63 -12.18 4.71 -7.00
CA SER A 63 -12.16 3.29 -7.37
C SER A 63 -11.47 2.44 -6.30
N LEU A 64 -10.34 2.93 -5.77
CA LEU A 64 -9.68 2.31 -4.62
C LEU A 64 -10.61 2.17 -3.42
N ARG A 65 -11.27 3.26 -3.03
CA ARG A 65 -12.16 3.26 -1.86
C ARG A 65 -13.33 2.30 -2.05
N HIS A 66 -13.92 2.29 -3.25
CA HIS A 66 -14.99 1.36 -3.60
C HIS A 66 -14.55 -0.11 -3.43
N VAL A 67 -13.39 -0.47 -3.97
CA VAL A 67 -12.84 -1.84 -3.82
C VAL A 67 -12.54 -2.17 -2.35
N LEU A 68 -12.00 -1.22 -1.58
CA LEU A 68 -11.73 -1.43 -0.15
C LEU A 68 -13.01 -1.69 0.64
N ASP A 69 -14.08 -0.94 0.35
CA ASP A 69 -15.39 -1.13 1.00
C ASP A 69 -15.97 -2.51 0.67
N ILE A 70 -15.87 -2.95 -0.60
CA ILE A 70 -16.28 -4.31 -1.01
C ILE A 70 -15.50 -5.38 -0.23
N CYS A 71 -14.21 -5.17 -0.01
CA CYS A 71 -13.36 -6.07 0.76
C CYS A 71 -13.56 -5.96 2.28
N GLY A 72 -14.47 -5.11 2.78
CA GLY A 72 -14.74 -4.95 4.21
C GLY A 72 -13.70 -4.12 4.97
N TYR A 73 -12.87 -3.35 4.28
CA TYR A 73 -11.93 -2.42 4.90
C TYR A 73 -12.53 -1.02 5.03
N ASN A 74 -12.12 -0.28 6.06
CA ASN A 74 -12.51 1.13 6.19
C ASN A 74 -11.76 1.99 5.16
N SER A 75 -12.40 2.31 4.04
CA SER A 75 -11.83 3.07 2.92
C SER A 75 -11.37 4.49 3.27
N SER A 76 -11.91 5.11 4.33
CA SER A 76 -11.52 6.46 4.77
C SER A 76 -10.06 6.56 5.24
N LEU A 77 -9.47 5.43 5.63
CA LEU A 77 -8.09 5.33 6.10
C LEU A 77 -7.07 5.24 4.95
N TYR A 78 -7.53 5.16 3.70
CA TYR A 78 -6.69 4.90 2.54
C TYR A 78 -6.82 5.98 1.48
N ASN A 79 -5.69 6.23 0.81
CA ASN A 79 -5.59 7.06 -0.39
C ASN A 79 -4.39 6.58 -1.23
N GLY A 80 -4.10 7.25 -2.34
CA GLY A 80 -2.98 6.85 -3.22
C GLY A 80 -1.61 6.78 -2.53
N HIS A 81 -1.39 7.55 -1.47
CA HIS A 81 -0.16 7.50 -0.69
C HIS A 81 0.00 6.19 0.10
N SER A 82 -1.10 5.57 0.53
CA SER A 82 -1.08 4.31 1.27
C SER A 82 -0.38 3.19 0.50
N PHE A 83 -0.49 3.16 -0.84
CA PHE A 83 0.27 2.23 -1.69
C PHE A 83 1.78 2.46 -1.60
N ARG A 84 2.24 3.72 -1.62
CA ARG A 84 3.67 4.03 -1.48
C ARG A 84 4.22 3.62 -0.11
N ILE A 85 3.41 3.80 0.95
CA ILE A 85 3.76 3.34 2.29
C ILE A 85 3.89 1.81 2.28
N GLY A 86 2.86 1.10 1.81
CA GLY A 86 2.82 -0.36 1.76
C GLY A 86 3.95 -0.96 0.92
N ALA A 87 4.29 -0.35 -0.22
CA ALA A 87 5.42 -0.75 -1.04
C ALA A 87 6.75 -0.60 -0.28
N SER A 88 6.98 0.55 0.37
CA SER A 88 8.18 0.77 1.19
C SER A 88 8.28 -0.22 2.34
N THR A 89 7.17 -0.46 3.06
CA THR A 89 7.12 -1.46 4.14
C THR A 89 7.39 -2.87 3.61
N SER A 90 6.87 -3.22 2.44
CA SER A 90 7.07 -4.55 1.84
C SER A 90 8.53 -4.75 1.43
N VAL A 91 9.15 -3.76 0.76
CA VAL A 91 10.57 -3.81 0.39
C VAL A 91 11.45 -3.86 1.64
N GLY A 92 11.16 -3.05 2.66
CA GLY A 92 11.90 -3.05 3.93
C GLY A 92 11.65 -4.29 4.81
N SER A 93 10.63 -5.10 4.53
CA SER A 93 10.44 -6.39 5.19
C SER A 93 11.38 -7.47 4.67
N VAL A 94 11.89 -7.26 3.45
CA VAL A 94 13.02 -8.00 2.90
C VAL A 94 14.28 -7.24 3.35
N ASN A 95 15.37 -7.94 3.63
CA ASN A 95 16.61 -7.35 4.14
C ASN A 95 17.38 -6.59 3.02
N ILE A 96 16.67 -5.72 2.31
CA ILE A 96 17.15 -4.90 1.21
C ILE A 96 17.77 -3.64 1.82
N GLN A 97 18.90 -3.23 1.27
CA GLN A 97 19.60 -2.04 1.77
C GLN A 97 18.76 -0.76 1.58
N ASP A 98 18.82 0.12 2.56
CA ASP A 98 18.14 1.42 2.64
C ASP A 98 18.26 2.27 1.36
N HIS A 99 19.44 2.29 0.75
CA HIS A 99 19.69 3.05 -0.48
C HIS A 99 18.85 2.54 -1.67
N LEU A 100 18.56 1.23 -1.72
CA LEU A 100 17.71 0.65 -2.77
C LEU A 100 16.25 1.02 -2.56
N ILE A 101 15.77 1.03 -1.31
CA ILE A 101 14.41 1.49 -0.97
C ILE A 101 14.24 2.96 -1.42
N LYS A 102 15.25 3.78 -1.11
CA LYS A 102 15.30 5.20 -1.48
C LYS A 102 15.23 5.40 -3.00
N THR A 103 16.02 4.65 -3.76
CA THR A 103 16.01 4.66 -5.22
C THR A 103 14.68 4.19 -5.79
N LEU A 104 14.13 3.08 -5.29
CA LEU A 104 12.88 2.48 -5.76
C LEU A 104 11.69 3.43 -5.63
N GLY A 105 11.55 4.12 -4.49
CA GLY A 105 10.47 5.08 -4.29
C GLY A 105 10.81 6.53 -4.64
N ARG A 106 11.95 6.75 -5.32
CA ARG A 106 12.42 8.05 -5.83
C ARG A 106 12.50 9.12 -4.73
N TRP A 107 12.95 8.74 -3.54
CA TRP A 107 13.10 9.66 -2.42
C TRP A 107 14.44 10.38 -2.47
N ARG A 108 14.41 11.72 -2.37
CA ARG A 108 15.64 12.52 -2.23
C ARG A 108 16.18 12.51 -0.79
N SER A 109 15.29 12.44 0.19
CA SER A 109 15.59 12.42 1.62
C SER A 109 15.15 11.12 2.28
N ASP A 110 15.53 10.91 3.53
CA ASP A 110 15.18 9.70 4.30
C ASP A 110 13.75 9.76 4.89
N SER A 111 12.85 10.46 4.20
CA SER A 111 11.42 10.56 4.57
C SER A 111 10.72 9.20 4.54
N TYR A 112 11.21 8.26 3.74
CA TYR A 112 10.70 6.88 3.67
C TYR A 112 10.89 6.09 4.96
N CYS A 113 11.85 6.46 5.82
CA CYS A 113 12.07 5.79 7.11
C CYS A 113 10.83 5.85 8.00
N ARG A 114 9.98 6.90 7.86
CA ARG A 114 8.70 7.01 8.58
C ARG A 114 7.68 5.95 8.16
N TYR A 115 7.85 5.33 6.99
CA TYR A 115 6.95 4.31 6.45
C TYR A 115 7.40 2.89 6.79
N ILE A 116 8.67 2.69 7.12
CA ILE A 116 9.19 1.39 7.53
C ILE A 116 8.83 1.17 9.00
N ARG A 117 7.78 0.38 9.24
CA ARG A 117 7.35 0.00 10.59
C ARG A 117 8.09 -1.27 11.00
N ILE A 118 9.17 -1.11 11.75
CA ILE A 118 9.92 -2.24 12.30
C ILE A 118 9.19 -2.76 13.54
N SER A 119 8.93 -4.07 13.60
CA SER A 119 8.32 -4.69 14.78
C SER A 119 9.29 -4.65 15.97
N LYS A 120 8.77 -4.53 17.19
CA LYS A 120 9.60 -4.56 18.41
C LYS A 120 10.39 -5.86 18.52
N ASP A 121 9.87 -6.97 18.00
CA ASP A 121 10.55 -8.26 18.02
C ASP A 121 11.74 -8.31 17.06
N THR A 122 11.65 -7.65 15.91
CA THR A 122 12.79 -7.47 14.99
C THR A 122 13.91 -6.68 15.68
N ILE A 123 13.57 -5.60 16.38
CA ILE A 123 14.54 -4.79 17.14
C ILE A 123 15.19 -5.64 18.23
N ARG A 124 14.39 -6.40 18.99
CA ARG A 124 14.88 -7.31 20.04
C ARG A 124 15.81 -8.40 19.51
N LYS A 125 15.56 -8.93 18.30
CA LYS A 125 16.44 -9.92 17.67
C LYS A 125 17.79 -9.30 17.31
N ALA A 126 17.80 -8.10 16.73
CA ALA A 126 19.02 -7.39 16.35
C ALA A 126 19.88 -6.97 17.56
N GLN A 127 19.27 -6.74 18.73
CA GLN A 127 20.01 -6.41 19.97
C GLN A 127 20.68 -7.62 20.63
N LYS A 128 20.34 -8.85 20.22
CA LYS A 128 20.87 -10.10 20.79
C LYS A 128 21.98 -10.74 19.95
N SER A 129 22.28 -10.16 18.80
CA SER A 129 23.40 -10.50 17.90
C SER A 129 24.55 -9.53 18.12
#